data_AF-A0A1B1U5H4-F1
#
_entry.id   AF-A0A1B1U5H4-F1
#
_cell.length_a   1.000
_cell.length_b   1.000
_cell.length_c   1.000
_cell.angle_alpha   90.00
_cell.angle_beta   90.00
_cell.angle_gamma   90.00
#
_symmetry.space_group_name_H-M   'P 1'
#
loop_
_entity.id
_entity.type
_entity.pdbx_description
1 polymer ?
#
loop_
_entity_poly.entity_id
_entity_poly.type
_entity_poly.pdbx_seq_one_letter_code
_entity_poly.pdbx_strand_id
1 'polypeptide(L)'
;MLKSQLETSILIPKGISISNNLPHQSFATKEELIKLIQQHTFDILVSNGCPFILPVKRLKKPHQIFINIHPSLLPSLKGAHPINGAILFNQPTGATCHIMNDNIDDGAIISQIQVYNSSNIPLKLLYQMCFLAEVEAFKKALKRNFSICSIQPVRKESYFTRTENLMHINFEDMDTHKIMQNIQAFCIKKQYAKIIFKHHIIPIYDAKIIKNTFLKKHFCNAVLNEIVMVYEDCILLNRDKVFLQLQIPSKYINILKIGINLAQKTNIYQTTPYIKATKQTEQKIFDFHYQKGSYVFSNRAIKSRINKSEYFDIASPYGFAGYYTNTSNLDFIQEALLQQEKKAQQENIIAEFIRFHPLCHFSQNFSQLLDLFQMEREVIEVTTNPQTRWQNYPSRIRSKIRKALRELSINQSYDAHQFHYLYTQTMKRNNAQNFYYFNLEYFQKLIKFKECILLEAKINGQTCGMAMFLYDDYTSYYHLGATSDSSIQNNINPMCGLFESFFQIASSKGIQSCILGGGRTSSKEDSLFLFKKQFSPILKPFYIGGKIYNQAIYQELCADYNNPFFLKYRFADNLSGGGG
;
A
#
# COMPACT_ATOMS: atom_id res chain seq x y z
N MET A 1 -18.68 40.76 35.25
CA MET A 1 -19.35 42.05 34.96
C MET A 1 -18.74 42.65 33.69
N LEU A 2 -19.37 42.40 32.54
CA LEU A 2 -19.38 43.32 31.39
C LEU A 2 -20.87 43.65 31.26
N LYS A 3 -21.31 44.71 31.93
CA LYS A 3 -22.64 45.27 31.73
C LYS A 3 -22.58 46.11 30.44
N SER A 4 -23.62 45.97 29.62
CA SER A 4 -24.05 46.71 28.42
C SER A 4 -23.30 46.53 27.09
N GLN A 5 -24.03 45.95 26.12
CA GLN A 5 -24.05 46.30 24.68
C GLN A 5 -22.92 45.82 23.75
N LEU A 6 -22.74 44.49 23.60
CA LEU A 6 -22.19 43.98 22.33
C LEU A 6 -23.35 43.48 21.47
N GLU A 7 -23.75 44.27 20.47
CA GLU A 7 -24.63 43.77 19.41
C GLU A 7 -23.88 42.69 18.63
N THR A 8 -24.46 41.48 18.57
CA THR A 8 -23.78 40.31 18.01
C THR A 8 -24.66 39.66 16.94
N SER A 9 -24.14 39.59 15.72
CA SER A 9 -24.69 38.77 14.63
C SER A 9 -23.90 37.47 14.53
N ILE A 10 -24.60 36.34 14.46
CA ILE A 10 -23.98 35.02 14.37
C ILE A 10 -24.26 34.42 12.99
N LEU A 11 -23.21 34.04 12.28
CA LEU A 11 -23.28 33.34 10.99
C LEU A 11 -22.77 31.91 11.17
N ILE A 12 -23.54 30.89 10.76
CA ILE A 12 -23.14 29.49 10.86
C ILE A 12 -23.27 28.72 9.54
N PRO A 13 -22.40 27.73 9.27
CA PRO A 13 -22.63 26.78 8.20
C PRO A 13 -23.95 26.02 8.37
N LYS A 14 -24.66 25.79 7.26
CA LYS A 14 -25.89 25.00 7.23
C LYS A 14 -25.62 23.58 7.73
N GLY A 15 -26.48 23.08 8.63
CA GLY A 15 -26.35 21.75 9.23
C GLY A 15 -25.57 21.70 10.54
N ILE A 16 -25.07 22.84 11.05
CA ILE A 16 -24.52 22.95 12.41
C ILE A 16 -25.62 23.42 13.35
N SER A 17 -25.72 22.78 14.53
CA SER A 17 -26.62 23.20 15.61
C SER A 17 -25.86 24.01 16.64
N ILE A 18 -26.44 25.13 17.09
CA ILE A 18 -25.89 25.94 18.19
C ILE A 18 -26.66 25.59 19.48
N SER A 19 -25.94 25.45 20.59
CA SER A 19 -26.56 25.43 21.91
C SER A 19 -27.23 26.77 22.23
N ASN A 20 -28.32 26.74 23.01
CA ASN A 20 -28.95 27.93 23.60
C ASN A 20 -29.79 28.82 22.67
N ASN A 21 -30.28 28.30 21.52
CA ASN A 21 -31.22 29.01 20.62
C ASN A 21 -30.83 30.46 20.27
N LEU A 22 -29.53 30.75 20.17
CA LEU A 22 -29.05 32.09 19.83
C LEU A 22 -29.52 32.45 18.41
N PRO A 23 -30.05 33.68 18.19
CA PRO A 23 -30.39 34.15 16.85
C PRO A 23 -29.17 34.09 15.91
N HIS A 24 -29.34 33.47 14.76
CA HIS A 24 -28.27 33.28 13.79
C HIS A 24 -28.80 33.22 12.36
N GLN A 25 -27.91 33.45 11.40
CA GLN A 25 -28.16 33.24 9.98
C GLN A 25 -27.27 32.10 9.49
N SER A 26 -27.82 31.23 8.64
CA SER A 26 -27.08 30.11 8.08
C SER A 26 -26.57 30.41 6.67
N PHE A 27 -25.41 29.87 6.31
CA PHE A 27 -24.86 29.90 4.95
C PHE A 27 -24.45 28.50 4.49
N ALA A 28 -24.56 28.22 3.19
CA ALA A 28 -24.12 26.96 2.57
C ALA A 28 -22.84 27.13 1.74
N THR A 29 -22.64 28.31 1.13
CA THR A 29 -21.52 28.58 0.22
C THR A 29 -20.64 29.73 0.69
N LYS A 30 -19.42 29.84 0.12
CA LYS A 30 -18.50 30.93 0.40
C LYS A 30 -19.07 32.27 -0.08
N GLU A 31 -19.74 32.27 -1.22
CA GLU A 31 -20.35 33.45 -1.83
C GLU A 31 -21.49 33.98 -0.98
N GLU A 32 -22.34 33.09 -0.44
CA GLU A 32 -23.39 33.45 0.52
C GLU A 32 -22.80 34.06 1.79
N LEU A 33 -21.77 33.44 2.37
CA LEU A 33 -21.10 33.98 3.56
C LEU A 33 -20.54 35.38 3.30
N ILE A 34 -19.87 35.57 2.16
CA ILE A 34 -19.33 36.87 1.77
C ILE A 34 -20.43 37.93 1.65
N LYS A 35 -21.55 37.58 1.02
CA LYS A 35 -22.71 38.48 0.87
C LYS A 35 -23.29 38.86 2.23
N LEU A 36 -23.45 37.90 3.13
CA LEU A 36 -23.92 38.16 4.49
C LEU A 36 -22.96 39.11 5.23
N ILE A 37 -21.65 38.85 5.20
CA ILE A 37 -20.65 39.73 5.82
C ILE A 37 -20.77 41.17 5.29
N GLN A 38 -20.96 41.35 3.98
CA GLN A 38 -21.10 42.68 3.36
C GLN A 38 -22.40 43.41 3.74
N GLN A 39 -23.46 42.67 4.08
CA GLN A 39 -24.75 43.22 4.48
C GLN A 39 -24.80 43.65 5.94
N HIS A 40 -23.89 43.16 6.79
CA HIS A 40 -23.82 43.52 8.21
C HIS A 40 -22.92 44.73 8.45
N THR A 41 -23.34 45.58 9.39
CA THR A 41 -22.49 46.62 9.98
C THR A 41 -21.82 46.06 11.23
N PHE A 42 -20.49 46.14 11.31
CA PHE A 42 -19.73 45.62 12.44
C PHE A 42 -18.37 46.31 12.56
N ASP A 43 -17.84 46.37 13.79
CA ASP A 43 -16.48 46.82 14.07
C ASP A 43 -15.48 45.66 14.03
N ILE A 44 -15.90 44.48 14.50
CA ILE A 44 -15.03 43.31 14.64
C ILE A 44 -15.72 42.07 14.04
N LEU A 45 -15.02 41.39 13.14
CA LEU A 45 -15.39 40.05 12.67
C LEU A 45 -14.53 39.01 13.39
N VAL A 46 -15.19 38.05 14.03
CA VAL A 46 -14.54 36.92 14.71
C VAL A 46 -14.80 35.65 13.92
N SER A 47 -13.76 35.11 13.30
CA SER A 47 -13.78 33.78 12.68
C SER A 47 -13.34 32.72 13.71
N ASN A 48 -14.10 31.63 13.81
CA ASN A 48 -13.70 30.42 14.52
C ASN A 48 -14.28 29.20 13.77
N GLY A 49 -13.42 28.28 13.35
CA GLY A 49 -13.85 27.06 12.64
C GLY A 49 -14.52 27.31 11.28
N CYS A 50 -14.23 28.44 10.62
CA CYS A 50 -14.79 28.75 9.31
C CYS A 50 -14.20 27.82 8.23
N PRO A 51 -15.03 27.14 7.40
CA PRO A 51 -14.53 26.23 6.37
C PRO A 51 -13.96 26.96 5.13
N PHE A 52 -14.05 28.29 5.08
CA PHE A 52 -13.70 29.08 3.91
C PHE A 52 -12.60 30.10 4.21
N ILE A 53 -11.66 30.22 3.29
CA ILE A 53 -10.67 31.31 3.29
C ILE A 53 -11.35 32.56 2.76
N LEU A 54 -11.42 33.61 3.58
CA LEU A 54 -12.07 34.88 3.23
C LEU A 54 -11.09 35.82 2.50
N PRO A 55 -11.52 36.54 1.44
CA PRO A 55 -10.71 37.56 0.78
C PRO A 55 -10.69 38.86 1.61
N VAL A 56 -9.99 38.85 2.74
CA VAL A 56 -9.97 39.92 3.75
C VAL A 56 -9.64 41.28 3.15
N LYS A 57 -8.63 41.38 2.27
CA LYS A 57 -8.25 42.67 1.64
C LYS A 57 -9.40 43.31 0.88
N ARG A 58 -10.29 42.51 0.30
CA ARG A 58 -11.46 42.98 -0.45
C ARG A 58 -12.63 43.34 0.45
N LEU A 59 -12.79 42.63 1.58
CA LEU A 59 -13.97 42.77 2.45
C LEU A 59 -13.79 43.82 3.54
N LYS A 60 -12.57 43.97 4.05
CA LYS A 60 -12.28 44.74 5.24
C LYS A 60 -12.30 46.24 4.95
N LYS A 61 -13.14 46.99 5.67
CA LYS A 61 -13.11 48.46 5.69
C LYS A 61 -12.05 48.97 6.67
N PRO A 62 -11.54 50.22 6.54
CA PRO A 62 -10.42 50.72 7.36
C PRO A 62 -10.60 50.64 8.88
N HIS A 63 -11.81 50.87 9.39
CA HIS A 63 -12.12 50.83 10.83
C HIS A 63 -12.35 49.40 11.36
N GLN A 64 -12.50 48.40 10.49
CA GLN A 64 -12.89 47.06 10.89
C GLN A 64 -11.68 46.22 11.29
N ILE A 65 -11.88 45.29 12.22
CA ILE A 65 -10.88 44.31 12.64
C ILE A 65 -11.37 42.92 12.27
N PHE A 66 -10.53 42.14 11.59
CA PHE A 66 -10.83 40.75 11.25
C PHE A 66 -9.86 39.87 12.04
N ILE A 67 -10.39 39.02 12.91
CA ILE A 67 -9.59 38.09 13.70
C ILE A 67 -10.07 36.66 13.48
N ASN A 68 -9.13 35.72 13.57
CA ASN A 68 -9.43 34.30 13.62
C ASN A 68 -8.89 33.71 14.92
N ILE A 69 -9.67 32.80 15.50
CA ILE A 69 -9.27 32.00 16.64
C ILE A 69 -8.98 30.61 16.10
N HIS A 70 -7.73 30.17 16.25
CA HIS A 70 -7.23 28.92 15.68
C HIS A 70 -6.78 27.97 16.79
N PRO A 71 -7.17 26.67 16.76
CA PRO A 71 -6.87 25.71 17.82
C PRO A 71 -5.45 25.14 17.70
N SER A 72 -4.45 26.03 17.65
CA SER A 72 -3.03 25.69 17.76
C SER A 72 -2.21 26.89 18.24
N LEU A 73 -0.94 26.66 18.56
CA LEU A 73 0.04 27.71 18.80
C LEU A 73 0.72 28.11 17.49
N LEU A 74 0.17 29.09 16.77
CA LEU A 74 0.77 29.58 15.53
C LEU A 74 2.16 30.21 15.79
N PRO A 75 3.13 30.04 14.87
CA PRO A 75 3.04 29.41 13.54
C PRO A 75 3.27 27.88 13.56
N SER A 76 3.10 27.17 14.68
CA SER A 76 3.47 25.74 14.77
C SER A 76 2.64 24.85 13.83
N LEU A 77 1.31 24.98 13.82
CA LEU A 77 0.41 24.18 12.98
C LEU A 77 -0.80 24.97 12.48
N LYS A 78 -0.84 25.25 11.18
CA LYS A 78 -1.91 25.86 10.40
C LYS A 78 -2.80 24.78 9.79
N GLY A 79 -3.95 25.18 9.26
CA GLY A 79 -4.83 24.30 8.48
C GLY A 79 -5.96 23.67 9.30
N ALA A 80 -6.68 22.73 8.71
CA ALA A 80 -7.99 22.34 9.23
C ALA A 80 -7.97 21.37 10.41
N HIS A 81 -6.86 20.65 10.64
CA HIS A 81 -6.81 19.57 11.64
C HIS A 81 -5.58 19.67 12.58
N PRO A 82 -5.24 20.86 13.12
CA PRO A 82 -3.97 21.09 13.78
C PRO A 82 -3.81 20.26 15.06
N ILE A 83 -4.90 19.90 15.75
CA ILE A 83 -4.87 19.09 16.97
C ILE A 83 -4.39 17.66 16.68
N ASN A 84 -4.82 17.04 15.57
CA ASN A 84 -4.29 15.75 15.13
C ASN A 84 -2.80 15.88 14.77
N GLY A 85 -2.45 16.94 14.05
CA GLY A 85 -1.06 17.25 13.68
C GLY A 85 -0.14 17.41 14.89
N ALA A 86 -0.63 18.03 15.96
CA ALA A 86 0.13 18.23 17.20
C ALA A 86 0.57 16.90 17.82
N ILE A 87 -0.32 15.89 17.80
CA ILE A 87 0.02 14.54 18.27
C ILE A 87 0.98 13.85 17.29
N LEU A 88 0.70 13.89 15.99
CA LEU A 88 1.49 13.20 14.96
C LEU A 88 2.95 13.69 14.86
N PHE A 89 3.15 14.99 15.05
CA PHE A 89 4.45 15.64 14.96
C PHE A 89 5.06 15.96 16.33
N ASN A 90 4.40 15.54 17.42
CA ASN A 90 4.82 15.83 18.79
C ASN A 90 5.09 17.33 19.02
N GLN A 91 4.17 18.17 18.56
CA GLN A 91 4.27 19.63 18.67
C GLN A 91 3.39 20.17 19.81
N PRO A 92 3.76 21.31 20.41
CA PRO A 92 2.88 22.04 21.32
C PRO A 92 1.53 22.37 20.68
N THR A 93 0.47 22.40 21.50
CA THR A 93 -0.86 22.81 21.08
C THR A 93 -1.43 23.88 22.00
N GLY A 94 -2.60 24.40 21.67
CA GLY A 94 -3.23 25.51 22.37
C GLY A 94 -4.23 26.22 21.49
N ALA A 95 -4.34 27.53 21.68
CA ALA A 95 -5.12 28.39 20.81
C ALA A 95 -4.41 29.71 20.55
N THR A 96 -4.62 30.25 19.36
CA THR A 96 -4.10 31.55 18.93
C THR A 96 -5.24 32.41 18.41
N CYS A 97 -5.36 33.63 18.95
CA CYS A 97 -6.13 34.69 18.31
C CYS A 97 -5.17 35.53 17.48
N HIS A 98 -5.42 35.64 16.17
CA HIS A 98 -4.57 36.40 15.25
C HIS A 98 -5.39 37.25 14.29
N ILE A 99 -4.74 38.26 13.71
CA ILE A 99 -5.30 39.09 12.64
C ILE A 99 -5.47 38.23 11.38
N MET A 100 -6.59 38.36 10.70
CA MET A 100 -6.80 37.68 9.41
C MET A 100 -6.17 38.46 8.27
N ASN A 101 -5.71 37.72 7.26
CA ASN A 101 -5.34 38.22 5.94
C ASN A 101 -5.89 37.24 4.88
N ASP A 102 -5.50 37.39 3.62
CA ASP A 102 -5.99 36.52 2.54
C ASP A 102 -5.37 35.10 2.59
N ASN A 103 -4.36 34.89 3.44
CA ASN A 103 -3.68 33.61 3.61
C ASN A 103 -4.23 32.83 4.82
N ILE A 104 -3.88 31.56 4.90
CA ILE A 104 -4.33 30.65 5.97
C ILE A 104 -3.46 30.85 7.21
N ASP A 105 -4.06 31.28 8.33
CA ASP A 105 -3.45 31.30 9.67
C ASP A 105 -2.10 32.05 9.76
N ASP A 106 -1.89 33.05 8.89
CA ASP A 106 -0.58 33.72 8.70
C ASP A 106 -0.43 35.05 9.43
N GLY A 107 -1.54 35.68 9.84
CA GLY A 107 -1.49 37.07 10.29
C GLY A 107 -0.95 37.26 11.71
N ALA A 108 -0.70 38.51 12.10
CA ALA A 108 -0.05 38.84 13.36
C ALA A 108 -0.84 38.33 14.59
N ILE A 109 -0.12 37.87 15.61
CA ILE A 109 -0.68 37.27 16.82
C ILE A 109 -1.15 38.38 17.77
N ILE A 110 -2.36 38.25 18.29
CA ILE A 110 -2.96 39.13 19.30
C ILE A 110 -2.80 38.49 20.69
N SER A 111 -3.10 37.20 20.80
CA SER A 111 -2.98 36.44 22.04
C SER A 111 -2.81 34.95 21.77
N GLN A 112 -2.18 34.25 22.71
CA GLN A 112 -2.03 32.80 22.71
C GLN A 112 -2.25 32.23 24.11
N ILE A 113 -2.78 31.02 24.13
CA ILE A 113 -2.96 30.17 25.31
C ILE A 113 -2.37 28.81 24.97
N GLN A 114 -1.36 28.39 25.74
CA GLN A 114 -0.73 27.09 25.57
C GLN A 114 -1.51 26.02 26.33
N VAL A 115 -1.72 24.88 25.67
CA VAL A 115 -2.27 23.67 26.27
C VAL A 115 -1.18 22.61 26.30
N TYR A 116 -0.86 22.14 27.51
CA TYR A 116 0.11 21.06 27.68
C TYR A 116 -0.51 19.73 27.29
N ASN A 117 -0.04 19.19 26.16
CA ASN A 117 -0.43 17.86 25.69
C ASN A 117 0.60 16.83 26.20
N SER A 118 0.33 16.18 27.34
CA SER A 118 1.11 15.01 27.73
C SER A 118 0.73 13.81 26.86
N SER A 119 1.63 12.84 26.68
CA SER A 119 1.46 11.68 25.78
C SER A 119 0.27 10.76 26.09
N ASN A 120 -0.47 11.03 27.18
CA ASN A 120 -1.59 10.20 27.65
C ASN A 120 -2.95 10.91 27.57
N ILE A 121 -3.03 12.14 27.07
CA ILE A 121 -4.33 12.84 26.94
C ILE A 121 -5.10 12.25 25.74
N PRO A 122 -6.33 11.73 25.93
CA PRO A 122 -7.13 11.26 24.81
C PRO A 122 -7.45 12.41 23.84
N LEU A 123 -7.37 12.17 22.54
CA LEU A 123 -7.63 13.18 21.50
C LEU A 123 -8.96 13.93 21.73
N LYS A 124 -10.03 13.22 22.12
CA LYS A 124 -11.34 13.81 22.43
C LYS A 124 -11.27 14.88 23.52
N LEU A 125 -10.47 14.66 24.56
CA LEU A 125 -10.28 15.60 25.65
C LEU A 125 -9.39 16.76 25.20
N LEU A 126 -8.34 16.47 24.42
CA LEU A 126 -7.46 17.49 23.88
C LEU A 126 -8.22 18.51 23.02
N TYR A 127 -9.20 18.06 22.22
CA TYR A 127 -10.13 18.95 21.52
C TYR A 127 -10.87 19.88 22.48
N GLN A 128 -11.47 19.35 23.54
CA GLN A 128 -12.20 20.17 24.52
C GLN A 128 -11.28 21.18 25.23
N MET A 129 -10.07 20.76 25.58
CA MET A 129 -9.06 21.66 26.18
C MET A 129 -8.68 22.78 25.22
N CYS A 130 -8.51 22.49 23.92
CA CYS A 130 -8.23 23.52 22.93
C CYS A 130 -9.43 24.48 22.76
N PHE A 131 -10.67 23.99 22.76
CA PHE A 131 -11.85 24.87 22.72
C PHE A 131 -11.94 25.80 23.93
N LEU A 132 -11.57 25.34 25.13
CA LEU A 132 -11.46 26.22 26.30
C LEU A 132 -10.33 27.25 26.11
N ALA A 133 -9.18 26.83 25.57
CA ALA A 133 -8.08 27.73 25.27
C ALA A 133 -8.44 28.80 24.21
N GLU A 134 -9.29 28.48 23.23
CA GLU A 134 -9.81 29.44 22.25
C GLU A 134 -10.62 30.56 22.92
N VAL A 135 -11.49 30.19 23.87
CA VAL A 135 -12.26 31.17 24.67
C VAL A 135 -11.33 32.06 25.49
N GLU A 136 -10.30 31.49 26.11
CA GLU A 136 -9.32 32.25 26.89
C GLU A 136 -8.45 33.17 26.01
N ALA A 137 -8.03 32.68 24.84
CA ALA A 137 -7.29 33.46 23.86
C ALA A 137 -8.11 34.66 23.41
N PHE A 138 -9.39 34.46 23.08
CA PHE A 138 -10.30 35.55 22.73
C PHE A 138 -10.47 36.55 23.88
N LYS A 139 -10.73 36.10 25.12
CA LYS A 139 -10.84 36.98 26.29
C LYS A 139 -9.57 37.82 26.51
N LYS A 140 -8.40 37.22 26.30
CA LYS A 140 -7.10 37.90 26.39
C LYS A 140 -6.92 38.92 25.25
N ALA A 141 -7.37 38.60 24.04
CA ALA A 141 -7.38 39.52 22.91
C ALA A 141 -8.32 40.71 23.15
N LEU A 142 -9.52 40.46 23.67
CA LEU A 142 -10.50 41.49 24.01
C LEU A 142 -9.95 42.46 25.08
N LYS A 143 -9.31 41.95 26.14
CA LYS A 143 -8.64 42.79 27.15
C LYS A 143 -7.52 43.66 26.59
N ARG A 144 -6.96 43.30 25.43
CA ARG A 144 -5.92 44.05 24.71
C ARG A 144 -6.49 44.96 23.63
N ASN A 145 -7.82 45.10 23.55
CA ASN A 145 -8.50 45.79 22.46
C ASN A 145 -8.03 45.30 21.07
N PHE A 146 -7.75 44.01 20.94
CA PHE A 146 -7.24 43.36 19.73
C PHE A 146 -5.90 43.91 19.20
N SER A 147 -5.12 44.57 20.05
CA SER A 147 -3.79 45.07 19.71
C SER A 147 -2.81 43.93 19.44
N ILE A 148 -2.00 44.08 18.38
CA ILE A 148 -1.00 43.09 17.97
C ILE A 148 0.04 42.91 19.08
N CYS A 149 0.31 41.66 19.44
CA CYS A 149 1.32 41.29 20.42
C CYS A 149 2.64 40.90 19.75
N SER A 150 2.59 40.18 18.64
CA SER A 150 3.79 39.72 17.93
C SER A 150 3.49 39.40 16.47
N ILE A 151 4.54 39.44 15.64
CA ILE A 151 4.49 39.03 14.24
C ILE A 151 4.93 37.57 14.17
N GLN A 152 4.22 36.75 13.37
CA GLN A 152 4.61 35.36 13.18
C GLN A 152 5.93 35.26 12.39
N PRO A 153 6.91 34.45 12.81
CA PRO A 153 8.10 34.19 12.01
C PRO A 153 7.75 33.32 10.79
N VAL A 154 8.46 33.52 9.68
CA VAL A 154 8.29 32.72 8.46
C VAL A 154 8.76 31.28 8.73
N ARG A 155 7.85 30.31 8.63
CA ARG A 155 8.16 28.87 8.71
C ARG A 155 7.69 28.16 7.44
N LYS A 156 8.57 27.33 6.88
CA LYS A 156 8.38 26.68 5.57
C LYS A 156 7.39 25.51 5.59
N GLU A 157 7.19 24.86 6.75
CA GLU A 157 6.40 23.63 6.88
C GLU A 157 5.59 23.60 8.18
N SER A 158 4.41 24.23 8.18
CA SER A 158 3.54 24.26 9.35
C SER A 158 2.07 24.12 8.97
N TYR A 159 1.72 23.33 7.97
CA TYR A 159 0.32 23.13 7.55
C TYR A 159 -0.08 21.66 7.70
N PHE A 160 -1.21 21.42 8.36
CA PHE A 160 -1.72 20.07 8.52
C PHE A 160 -3.22 19.95 8.24
N THR A 161 -3.54 19.04 7.32
CA THR A 161 -4.89 18.57 7.04
C THR A 161 -4.86 17.05 6.98
N ARG A 162 -5.79 16.40 7.69
CA ARG A 162 -5.91 14.95 7.72
C ARG A 162 -6.22 14.40 6.32
N THR A 163 -5.57 13.28 5.97
CA THR A 163 -5.87 12.46 4.79
C THR A 163 -6.12 11.01 5.21
N GLU A 164 -6.81 10.22 4.37
CA GLU A 164 -7.09 8.81 4.69
C GLU A 164 -5.82 7.97 4.82
N ASN A 165 -4.81 8.24 4.00
CA ASN A 165 -3.54 7.52 4.03
C ASN A 165 -2.84 7.61 5.40
N LEU A 166 -2.95 8.75 6.08
CA LEU A 166 -2.36 8.93 7.42
C LEU A 166 -3.05 8.07 8.49
N MET A 167 -4.28 7.64 8.25
CA MET A 167 -5.02 6.80 9.18
C MET A 167 -4.64 5.31 9.06
N HIS A 168 -3.79 4.92 8.10
CA HIS A 168 -3.42 3.52 7.91
C HIS A 168 -2.14 3.19 8.70
N ILE A 169 -2.22 2.16 9.53
CA ILE A 169 -1.08 1.62 10.27
C ILE A 169 -0.39 0.56 9.41
N ASN A 170 0.89 0.79 9.10
CA ASN A 170 1.75 -0.21 8.50
C ASN A 170 2.72 -0.77 9.55
N PHE A 171 2.54 -2.04 9.94
CA PHE A 171 3.40 -2.70 10.92
C PHE A 171 4.81 -3.04 10.40
N GLU A 172 5.01 -3.02 9.09
CA GLU A 172 6.31 -3.26 8.43
C GLU A 172 7.20 -2.01 8.50
N ASP A 173 6.63 -0.83 8.27
CA ASP A 173 7.39 0.42 8.15
C ASP A 173 7.41 1.28 9.42
N MET A 174 6.47 1.05 10.35
CA MET A 174 6.31 1.89 11.53
C MET A 174 6.86 1.22 12.78
N ASP A 175 7.67 1.95 13.55
CA ASP A 175 8.02 1.57 14.91
C ASP A 175 6.82 1.68 15.86
N THR A 176 6.93 1.07 17.05
CA THR A 176 5.81 1.03 18.02
C THR A 176 5.39 2.42 18.49
N HIS A 177 6.32 3.37 18.60
CA HIS A 177 6.02 4.73 19.02
C HIS A 177 5.24 5.48 17.93
N LYS A 178 5.64 5.33 16.67
CA LYS A 178 4.94 5.93 15.53
C LYS A 178 3.53 5.34 15.35
N ILE A 179 3.37 4.04 15.58
CA ILE A 179 2.05 3.39 15.60
C ILE A 179 1.16 4.01 16.68
N MET A 180 1.68 4.14 17.91
CA MET A 180 0.96 4.76 19.03
C MET A 180 0.55 6.21 18.72
N GLN A 181 1.47 7.03 18.19
CA GLN A 181 1.17 8.40 17.80
C GLN A 181 0.06 8.49 16.76
N ASN A 182 0.10 7.64 15.72
CA ASN A 182 -0.96 7.60 14.72
C ASN A 182 -2.31 7.20 15.33
N ILE A 183 -2.34 6.14 16.14
CA ILE A 183 -3.58 5.69 16.78
C ILE A 183 -4.15 6.79 17.67
N GLN A 184 -3.33 7.39 18.53
CA GLN A 184 -3.74 8.50 19.41
C GLN A 184 -4.25 9.71 18.61
N ALA A 185 -3.57 10.08 17.52
CA ALA A 185 -3.96 11.19 16.66
C ALA A 185 -5.29 10.98 15.95
N PHE A 186 -5.82 9.77 15.93
CA PHE A 186 -7.02 9.40 15.17
C PHE A 186 -8.09 8.70 16.03
N CYS A 187 -7.89 8.62 17.35
CA CYS A 187 -8.72 7.87 18.30
C CYS A 187 -10.08 8.54 18.63
N ILE A 188 -10.86 8.87 17.60
CA ILE A 188 -12.23 9.41 17.69
C ILE A 188 -13.14 8.68 16.70
N LYS A 189 -14.42 8.54 17.07
CA LYS A 189 -15.47 7.95 16.21
C LYS A 189 -15.43 8.57 14.81
N LYS A 190 -15.46 7.72 13.78
CA LYS A 190 -15.30 8.05 12.33
C LYS A 190 -13.89 8.43 11.89
N GLN A 191 -12.93 8.60 12.81
CA GLN A 191 -11.55 9.00 12.50
C GLN A 191 -10.51 7.92 12.78
N TYR A 192 -10.87 6.79 13.40
CA TYR A 192 -9.94 5.75 13.87
C TYR A 192 -8.81 5.43 12.90
N ALA A 193 -7.60 5.25 13.45
CA ALA A 193 -6.53 4.57 12.75
C ALA A 193 -6.98 3.15 12.39
N LYS A 194 -6.48 2.60 11.28
CA LYS A 194 -6.96 1.36 10.68
C LYS A 194 -5.80 0.47 10.31
N ILE A 195 -5.98 -0.82 10.51
CA ILE A 195 -5.11 -1.84 9.95
C ILE A 195 -5.85 -2.53 8.80
N ILE A 196 -5.10 -2.89 7.76
CA ILE A 196 -5.60 -3.70 6.67
C ILE A 196 -5.10 -5.12 6.94
N PHE A 197 -6.01 -6.03 7.23
CA PHE A 197 -5.68 -7.43 7.44
C PHE A 197 -6.53 -8.31 6.52
N LYS A 198 -5.87 -9.03 5.61
CA LYS A 198 -6.54 -9.73 4.49
C LYS A 198 -7.40 -8.73 3.71
N HIS A 199 -8.71 -8.92 3.67
CA HIS A 199 -9.67 -8.04 3.00
C HIS A 199 -10.43 -7.11 3.96
N HIS A 200 -10.08 -7.11 5.26
CA HIS A 200 -10.78 -6.32 6.27
C HIS A 200 -10.02 -5.04 6.60
N ILE A 201 -10.77 -3.93 6.60
CA ILE A 201 -10.33 -2.67 7.17
C ILE A 201 -10.80 -2.65 8.63
N ILE A 202 -9.86 -2.80 9.55
CA ILE A 202 -10.14 -2.97 10.98
C ILE A 202 -9.75 -1.66 11.68
N PRO A 203 -10.72 -0.89 12.20
CA PRO A 203 -10.40 0.30 12.99
C PRO A 203 -9.81 -0.12 14.34
N ILE A 204 -8.87 0.69 14.84
CA ILE A 204 -8.29 0.55 16.17
C ILE A 204 -8.95 1.59 17.08
N TYR A 205 -9.55 1.11 18.17
CA TYR A 205 -10.27 1.93 19.15
C TYR A 205 -9.37 2.47 20.25
N ASP A 206 -8.33 1.72 20.63
CA ASP A 206 -7.34 2.13 21.62
C ASP A 206 -6.06 1.32 21.43
N ALA A 207 -4.96 1.79 21.99
CA ALA A 207 -3.70 1.08 22.01
C ALA A 207 -2.89 1.35 23.27
N LYS A 208 -2.17 0.33 23.74
CA LYS A 208 -1.29 0.43 24.92
C LYS A 208 0.01 -0.31 24.69
N ILE A 209 1.11 0.33 25.08
CA ILE A 209 2.40 -0.34 25.18
C ILE A 209 2.46 -1.06 26.54
N ILE A 210 2.66 -2.37 26.49
CA ILE A 210 2.76 -3.24 27.66
C ILE A 210 4.22 -3.70 27.82
N LYS A 211 4.81 -3.38 28.97
CA LYS A 211 6.12 -3.90 29.39
C LYS A 211 5.89 -4.87 30.54
N ASN A 212 6.13 -6.16 30.31
CA ASN A 212 5.88 -7.18 31.32
C ASN A 212 6.88 -8.34 31.16
N THR A 213 7.59 -8.66 32.25
CA THR A 213 8.64 -9.70 32.27
C THR A 213 8.09 -11.10 32.12
N PHE A 214 6.90 -11.40 32.68
CA PHE A 214 6.22 -12.67 32.53
C PHE A 214 5.83 -12.92 31.07
N LEU A 215 5.19 -11.94 30.41
CA LEU A 215 4.82 -12.05 29.00
C LEU A 215 6.06 -12.21 28.11
N LYS A 216 7.14 -11.47 28.39
CA LYS A 216 8.40 -11.59 27.64
C LYS A 216 9.02 -12.98 27.77
N LYS A 217 8.98 -13.59 28.97
CA LYS A 217 9.45 -14.96 29.19
C LYS A 217 8.56 -15.98 28.48
N HIS A 218 7.25 -15.79 28.52
CA HIS A 218 6.27 -16.74 27.97
C HIS A 218 6.23 -16.71 26.44
N PHE A 219 6.34 -15.53 25.83
CA PHE A 219 6.35 -15.31 24.38
C PHE A 219 7.76 -15.03 23.85
N CYS A 220 8.78 -15.66 24.42
CA CYS A 220 10.18 -15.42 24.08
C CYS A 220 10.52 -15.76 22.62
N ASN A 221 9.74 -16.64 21.99
CA ASN A 221 9.91 -17.06 20.60
C ASN A 221 9.02 -16.29 19.61
N ALA A 222 8.18 -15.38 20.10
CA ALA A 222 7.26 -14.66 19.23
C ALA A 222 8.02 -13.76 18.26
N VAL A 223 7.59 -13.73 17.01
CA VAL A 223 8.20 -12.90 15.97
C VAL A 223 7.60 -11.49 15.98
N LEU A 224 8.27 -10.52 15.34
CA LEU A 224 7.79 -9.14 15.29
C LEU A 224 6.42 -9.13 14.60
N ASN A 225 5.46 -8.40 15.17
CA ASN A 225 4.07 -8.28 14.68
C ASN A 225 3.20 -9.53 14.80
N GLU A 226 3.69 -10.56 15.50
CA GLU A 226 2.87 -11.72 15.84
C GLU A 226 1.83 -11.38 16.88
N ILE A 227 0.58 -11.79 16.64
CA ILE A 227 -0.50 -11.78 17.64
C ILE A 227 -0.25 -12.93 18.60
N VAL A 228 0.25 -12.60 19.79
CA VAL A 228 0.57 -13.60 20.82
C VAL A 228 -0.62 -13.94 21.71
N MET A 229 -1.58 -13.03 21.83
CA MET A 229 -2.81 -13.25 22.60
C MET A 229 -3.98 -12.50 22.00
N VAL A 230 -5.17 -13.04 22.23
CA VAL A 230 -6.45 -12.46 21.87
C VAL A 230 -7.39 -12.67 23.06
N TYR A 231 -8.02 -11.60 23.55
CA TYR A 231 -8.92 -11.65 24.69
C TYR A 231 -9.90 -10.49 24.60
N GLU A 232 -11.18 -10.77 24.90
CA GLU A 232 -12.26 -9.80 24.76
C GLU A 232 -12.25 -9.13 23.37
N ASP A 233 -12.09 -7.81 23.32
CA ASP A 233 -11.99 -7.00 22.11
C ASP A 233 -10.54 -6.51 21.86
N CYS A 234 -9.56 -7.19 22.45
CA CYS A 234 -8.15 -6.85 22.38
C CYS A 234 -7.32 -7.92 21.68
N ILE A 235 -6.32 -7.47 20.93
CA ILE A 235 -5.19 -8.29 20.46
C ILE A 235 -3.91 -7.79 21.11
N LEU A 236 -2.99 -8.71 21.41
CA LEU A 236 -1.67 -8.39 21.92
C LEU A 236 -0.62 -8.79 20.89
N LEU A 237 0.13 -7.81 20.41
CA LEU A 237 1.17 -7.98 19.41
C LEU A 237 2.54 -7.99 20.05
N ASN A 238 3.41 -8.88 19.62
CA ASN A 238 4.82 -8.83 19.96
C ASN A 238 5.51 -7.69 19.18
N ARG A 239 6.21 -6.82 19.91
CA ARG A 239 6.96 -5.68 19.39
C ARG A 239 8.36 -5.64 19.98
N ASP A 240 9.09 -6.74 19.78
CA ASP A 240 10.48 -6.96 20.19
C ASP A 240 10.71 -6.81 21.70
N LYS A 241 10.93 -5.59 22.19
CA LYS A 241 11.19 -5.29 23.61
C LYS A 241 9.92 -5.08 24.44
N VAL A 242 8.77 -4.89 23.78
CA VAL A 242 7.49 -4.57 24.39
C VAL A 242 6.37 -5.34 23.68
N PHE A 243 5.18 -5.32 24.27
CA PHE A 243 3.96 -5.75 23.58
C PHE A 243 3.09 -4.54 23.26
N LEU A 244 2.37 -4.61 22.16
CA LEU A 244 1.39 -3.61 21.76
C LEU A 244 0.00 -4.23 21.86
N GLN A 245 -0.77 -3.81 22.86
CA GLN A 245 -2.19 -4.14 22.97
C GLN A 245 -2.96 -3.20 22.04
N LEU A 246 -3.84 -3.75 21.19
CA LEU A 246 -4.76 -2.99 20.36
C LEU A 246 -6.19 -3.41 20.67
N GLN A 247 -7.03 -2.44 20.95
CA GLN A 247 -8.47 -2.65 21.07
C GLN A 247 -9.11 -2.49 19.68
N ILE A 248 -9.89 -3.48 19.26
CA ILE A 248 -10.52 -3.56 17.94
C ILE A 248 -11.98 -4.00 18.07
N PRO A 249 -12.85 -3.76 17.07
CA PRO A 249 -14.23 -4.23 17.14
C PRO A 249 -14.30 -5.77 17.24
N SER A 250 -15.09 -6.28 18.18
CA SER A 250 -15.17 -7.72 18.51
C SER A 250 -15.49 -8.61 17.31
N LYS A 251 -16.21 -8.10 16.30
CA LYS A 251 -16.49 -8.83 15.05
C LYS A 251 -15.23 -9.23 14.26
N TYR A 252 -14.09 -8.58 14.51
CA TYR A 252 -12.81 -8.86 13.87
C TYR A 252 -11.89 -9.76 14.71
N ILE A 253 -12.29 -10.15 15.92
CA ILE A 253 -11.47 -10.99 16.79
C ILE A 253 -11.29 -12.39 16.18
N ASN A 254 -12.37 -13.00 15.67
CA ASN A 254 -12.32 -14.36 15.11
C ASN A 254 -11.45 -14.50 13.86
N ILE A 255 -11.26 -13.42 13.09
CA ILE A 255 -10.39 -13.41 11.90
C ILE A 255 -8.92 -13.24 12.27
N LEU A 256 -8.63 -12.71 13.47
CA LEU A 256 -7.31 -12.45 14.02
C LEU A 256 -7.03 -13.49 15.11
N LYS A 257 -6.68 -14.71 14.70
CA LYS A 257 -6.26 -15.79 15.60
C LYS A 257 -4.85 -15.57 16.16
N ILE A 258 -4.53 -16.26 17.25
CA ILE A 258 -3.19 -16.32 17.85
C ILE A 258 -2.20 -16.94 16.85
N GLY A 259 -0.93 -16.47 16.87
CA GLY A 259 0.16 -16.92 16.00
C GLY A 259 0.16 -16.27 14.61
N ILE A 260 -0.75 -15.33 14.35
CA ILE A 260 -0.81 -14.60 13.09
C ILE A 260 0.20 -13.46 13.10
N ASN A 261 1.07 -13.40 12.09
CA ASN A 261 1.91 -12.24 11.84
C ASN A 261 1.14 -11.20 11.01
N LEU A 262 1.02 -9.97 11.52
CA LEU A 262 0.38 -8.86 10.80
C LEU A 262 1.23 -8.27 9.66
N ALA A 263 2.51 -8.61 9.58
CA ALA A 263 3.52 -7.99 8.73
C ALA A 263 4.23 -9.02 7.84
N GLN A 264 3.48 -9.87 7.11
CA GLN A 264 3.87 -11.27 6.86
C GLN A 264 2.85 -12.25 6.21
N LYS A 265 2.61 -12.30 4.89
CA LYS A 265 2.19 -13.58 4.26
C LYS A 265 3.07 -13.98 3.07
N THR A 266 3.20 -15.28 2.92
CA THR A 266 3.79 -15.99 1.77
C THR A 266 2.92 -15.78 0.53
N ASN A 267 3.54 -15.42 -0.59
CA ASN A 267 2.84 -15.35 -1.88
C ASN A 267 2.62 -16.75 -2.48
N ILE A 268 1.67 -16.89 -3.41
CA ILE A 268 1.34 -18.19 -4.03
C ILE A 268 2.56 -18.86 -4.68
N TYR A 269 3.46 -18.07 -5.28
CA TYR A 269 4.62 -18.57 -6.02
C TYR A 269 5.67 -19.24 -5.12
N GLN A 270 5.68 -18.94 -3.82
CA GLN A 270 6.57 -19.55 -2.82
C GLN A 270 6.00 -20.85 -2.21
N THR A 271 4.75 -21.17 -2.51
CA THR A 271 4.08 -22.33 -1.91
C THR A 271 4.62 -23.64 -2.49
N THR A 272 4.74 -24.66 -1.63
CA THR A 272 5.17 -26.01 -2.04
C THR A 272 4.30 -26.60 -3.16
N PRO A 273 2.94 -26.47 -3.13
CA PRO A 273 2.10 -26.92 -4.23
C PRO A 273 2.48 -26.28 -5.56
N TYR A 274 2.68 -24.95 -5.60
CA TYR A 274 3.04 -24.25 -6.83
C TYR A 274 4.41 -24.71 -7.38
N ILE A 275 5.41 -24.85 -6.51
CA ILE A 275 6.74 -25.32 -6.93
C ILE A 275 6.70 -26.76 -7.44
N LYS A 276 5.91 -27.63 -6.80
CA LYS A 276 5.68 -28.99 -7.30
C LYS A 276 4.95 -29.01 -8.65
N ALA A 277 4.09 -28.03 -8.92
CA ALA A 277 3.41 -27.91 -10.21
C ALA A 277 4.30 -27.39 -11.33
N THR A 278 5.31 -26.58 -10.99
CA THR A 278 6.18 -25.90 -11.96
C THR A 278 7.50 -26.62 -12.23
N LYS A 279 7.97 -27.48 -11.31
CA LYS A 279 9.18 -28.29 -11.53
C LYS A 279 8.93 -29.42 -12.54
N GLN A 280 9.98 -29.77 -13.27
CA GLN A 280 10.06 -30.99 -14.06
C GLN A 280 10.28 -32.21 -13.16
N THR A 281 10.06 -33.42 -13.69
CA THR A 281 10.15 -34.68 -12.93
C THR A 281 11.53 -34.88 -12.30
N GLU A 282 12.59 -34.60 -13.06
CA GLU A 282 13.99 -34.79 -12.63
C GLU A 282 14.50 -33.70 -11.67
N GLN A 283 13.82 -32.56 -11.62
CA GLN A 283 14.18 -31.44 -10.75
C GLN A 283 13.78 -31.69 -9.30
N LYS A 284 14.59 -31.19 -8.37
CA LYS A 284 14.34 -31.26 -6.93
C LYS A 284 13.93 -29.89 -6.38
N ILE A 285 13.42 -29.85 -5.16
CA ILE A 285 13.12 -28.61 -4.46
C ILE A 285 14.27 -28.34 -3.50
N PHE A 286 14.90 -27.19 -3.63
CA PHE A 286 15.75 -26.62 -2.59
C PHE A 286 14.84 -25.84 -1.63
N ASP A 287 14.89 -26.17 -0.35
CA ASP A 287 14.09 -25.50 0.69
C ASP A 287 15.03 -25.05 1.80
N PHE A 288 15.11 -23.75 2.04
CA PHE A 288 15.96 -23.15 3.05
C PHE A 288 15.14 -22.25 3.96
N HIS A 289 15.37 -22.40 5.27
CA HIS A 289 14.74 -21.60 6.30
C HIS A 289 15.78 -21.29 7.37
N TYR A 290 15.86 -20.02 7.74
CA TYR A 290 16.74 -19.53 8.79
C TYR A 290 15.99 -18.55 9.68
N GLN A 291 16.12 -18.74 10.98
CA GLN A 291 15.45 -17.91 11.99
C GLN A 291 16.43 -17.55 13.10
N LYS A 292 16.44 -16.28 13.50
CA LYS A 292 17.21 -15.77 14.65
C LYS A 292 16.33 -14.81 15.43
N GLY A 293 15.87 -15.26 16.61
CA GLY A 293 14.85 -14.57 17.37
C GLY A 293 13.57 -14.39 16.55
N SER A 294 13.18 -13.14 16.33
CA SER A 294 11.97 -12.76 15.60
C SER A 294 12.16 -12.62 14.07
N TYR A 295 13.41 -12.67 13.59
CA TYR A 295 13.72 -12.51 12.19
C TYR A 295 13.72 -13.84 11.46
N VAL A 296 13.09 -13.86 10.30
CA VAL A 296 12.94 -15.03 9.44
C VAL A 296 13.45 -14.70 8.06
N PHE A 297 14.19 -15.64 7.48
CA PHE A 297 14.55 -15.68 6.08
C PHE A 297 14.19 -17.06 5.52
N SER A 298 13.59 -17.11 4.35
CA SER A 298 13.33 -18.37 3.67
C SER A 298 13.46 -18.24 2.17
N ASN A 299 13.90 -19.32 1.55
CA ASN A 299 14.04 -19.44 0.12
C ASN A 299 13.61 -20.84 -0.31
N ARG A 300 12.72 -20.91 -1.29
CA ARG A 300 12.33 -22.16 -1.93
C ARG A 300 12.51 -22.05 -3.43
N ALA A 301 13.38 -22.88 -3.97
CA ALA A 301 13.82 -22.79 -5.35
C ALA A 301 13.77 -24.17 -6.03
N ILE A 302 13.73 -24.15 -7.36
CA ILE A 302 13.85 -25.35 -8.18
C ILE A 302 15.34 -25.64 -8.37
N LYS A 303 15.77 -26.79 -7.84
CA LYS A 303 17.12 -27.32 -7.98
C LYS A 303 17.22 -28.15 -9.26
N SER A 304 18.08 -27.73 -10.18
CA SER A 304 18.27 -28.39 -11.48
C SER A 304 19.71 -28.88 -11.60
N ARG A 305 19.89 -30.08 -12.18
CA ARG A 305 21.23 -30.57 -12.52
C ARG A 305 21.74 -29.79 -13.73
N ILE A 306 23.01 -29.40 -13.69
CA ILE A 306 23.65 -28.69 -14.80
C ILE A 306 24.23 -29.71 -15.76
N ASN A 307 23.65 -29.81 -16.96
CA ASN A 307 24.05 -30.77 -17.98
C ASN A 307 24.17 -32.21 -17.39
N LYS A 308 25.20 -32.97 -17.79
CA LYS A 308 25.53 -34.29 -17.22
C LYS A 308 26.53 -34.21 -16.06
N SER A 309 26.72 -33.04 -15.45
CA SER A 309 27.66 -32.85 -14.36
C SER A 309 27.10 -33.30 -13.00
N GLU A 310 27.96 -33.34 -12.00
CA GLU A 310 27.59 -33.54 -10.59
C GLU A 310 27.03 -32.28 -9.93
N TYR A 311 27.12 -31.13 -10.59
CA TYR A 311 26.73 -29.83 -10.08
C TYR A 311 25.28 -29.48 -10.36
N PHE A 312 24.76 -28.60 -9.51
CA PHE A 312 23.40 -28.10 -9.58
C PHE A 312 23.40 -26.57 -9.56
N ASP A 313 22.32 -26.00 -10.05
CA ASP A 313 21.93 -24.63 -9.73
C ASP A 313 20.55 -24.63 -9.09
N ILE A 314 20.17 -23.49 -8.53
CA ILE A 314 18.82 -23.24 -8.06
C ILE A 314 18.23 -22.01 -8.74
N ALA A 315 16.95 -22.05 -9.03
CA ALA A 315 16.24 -20.89 -9.53
C ALA A 315 14.87 -20.77 -8.90
N SER A 316 14.46 -19.54 -8.57
CA SER A 316 13.06 -19.25 -8.25
C SER A 316 12.13 -19.83 -9.33
N PRO A 317 11.00 -20.46 -8.96
CA PRO A 317 10.02 -20.95 -9.94
C PRO A 317 9.50 -19.79 -10.81
N TYR A 318 8.89 -20.12 -11.95
CA TYR A 318 8.31 -19.11 -12.85
C TYR A 318 7.29 -18.25 -12.09
N GLY A 319 7.44 -16.93 -12.16
CA GLY A 319 6.65 -15.96 -11.38
C GLY A 319 7.50 -15.16 -10.40
N PHE A 320 6.94 -14.85 -9.23
CA PHE A 320 7.45 -13.85 -8.29
C PHE A 320 7.84 -14.47 -6.93
N ALA A 321 8.73 -15.46 -6.96
CA ALA A 321 8.92 -16.42 -5.88
C ALA A 321 10.22 -16.29 -5.08
N GLY A 322 11.05 -15.27 -5.32
CA GLY A 322 12.38 -15.11 -4.72
C GLY A 322 12.40 -15.08 -3.18
N TYR A 323 13.42 -14.47 -2.58
CA TYR A 323 13.57 -14.50 -1.13
C TYR A 323 12.37 -13.91 -0.37
N TYR A 324 12.08 -14.52 0.78
CA TYR A 324 11.18 -13.99 1.78
C TYR A 324 11.96 -13.63 3.03
N THR A 325 11.73 -12.44 3.57
CA THR A 325 12.22 -12.03 4.89
C THR A 325 11.31 -10.99 5.52
N ASN A 326 11.13 -11.04 6.84
CA ASN A 326 10.29 -10.13 7.62
C ASN A 326 11.04 -8.94 8.22
N THR A 327 12.29 -8.71 7.79
CA THR A 327 13.16 -7.70 8.37
C THR A 327 14.00 -7.01 7.31
N SER A 328 14.34 -5.75 7.54
CA SER A 328 15.33 -5.00 6.77
C SER A 328 16.74 -5.05 7.39
N ASN A 329 16.93 -5.77 8.50
CA ASN A 329 18.20 -5.89 9.20
C ASN A 329 19.24 -6.60 8.31
N LEU A 330 20.24 -5.85 7.83
CA LEU A 330 21.26 -6.34 6.90
C LEU A 330 22.16 -7.41 7.53
N ASP A 331 22.53 -7.28 8.81
CA ASP A 331 23.38 -8.27 9.49
C ASP A 331 22.70 -9.64 9.54
N PHE A 332 21.39 -9.66 9.87
CA PHE A 332 20.59 -10.88 9.84
C PHE A 332 20.48 -11.47 8.43
N ILE A 333 20.21 -10.63 7.42
CA ILE A 333 20.09 -11.11 6.03
C ILE A 333 21.43 -11.68 5.54
N GLN A 334 22.54 -11.01 5.83
CA GLN A 334 23.88 -11.48 5.49
C GLN A 334 24.19 -12.81 6.18
N GLU A 335 23.88 -12.94 7.47
CA GLU A 335 24.02 -14.19 8.22
C GLU A 335 23.17 -15.31 7.60
N ALA A 336 21.91 -15.02 7.25
CA ALA A 336 21.02 -16.00 6.61
C ALA A 336 21.54 -16.47 5.25
N LEU A 337 22.05 -15.56 4.41
CA LEU A 337 22.65 -15.88 3.12
C LEU A 337 23.91 -16.73 3.26
N LEU A 338 24.76 -16.45 4.27
CA LEU A 338 25.93 -17.29 4.57
C LEU A 338 25.53 -18.71 5.00
N GLN A 339 24.44 -18.87 5.76
CA GLN A 339 23.93 -20.21 6.11
C GLN A 339 23.31 -20.92 4.89
N GLN A 340 22.67 -20.18 3.99
CA GLN A 340 22.15 -20.73 2.75
C GLN A 340 23.29 -21.21 1.85
N GLU A 341 24.36 -20.44 1.73
CA GLU A 341 25.56 -20.78 0.96
C GLU A 341 26.18 -22.09 1.44
N LYS A 342 26.31 -22.29 2.75
CA LYS A 342 26.79 -23.57 3.32
C LYS A 342 25.92 -24.74 2.90
N LYS A 343 24.60 -24.59 2.97
CA LYS A 343 23.67 -25.62 2.52
C LYS A 343 23.79 -25.87 1.01
N ALA A 344 23.90 -24.80 0.22
CA ALA A 344 24.07 -24.88 -1.23
C ALA A 344 25.33 -25.69 -1.59
N GLN A 345 26.45 -25.40 -0.93
CA GLN A 345 27.72 -26.12 -1.12
C GLN A 345 27.61 -27.61 -0.75
N GLN A 346 26.99 -27.95 0.39
CA GLN A 346 26.72 -29.34 0.79
C GLN A 346 25.86 -30.11 -0.23
N GLU A 347 25.08 -29.39 -1.01
CA GLU A 347 24.16 -29.91 -2.00
C GLU A 347 24.71 -29.84 -3.44
N ASN A 348 26.00 -29.52 -3.61
CA ASN A 348 26.70 -29.30 -4.89
C ASN A 348 26.03 -28.23 -5.76
N ILE A 349 25.41 -27.21 -5.15
CA ILE A 349 24.80 -26.09 -5.85
C ILE A 349 25.85 -24.99 -6.04
N ILE A 350 26.08 -24.57 -7.28
CA ILE A 350 27.14 -23.62 -7.63
C ILE A 350 26.63 -22.19 -7.83
N ALA A 351 25.35 -22.02 -8.16
CA ALA A 351 24.77 -20.72 -8.44
C ALA A 351 23.26 -20.70 -8.20
N GLU A 352 22.72 -19.51 -8.00
CA GLU A 352 21.31 -19.23 -7.80
C GLU A 352 20.82 -18.09 -8.68
N PHE A 353 19.61 -18.23 -9.25
CA PHE A 353 18.89 -17.15 -9.95
C PHE A 353 17.54 -16.81 -9.29
N ILE A 354 17.30 -15.52 -9.05
CA ILE A 354 16.25 -15.03 -8.16
C ILE A 354 15.35 -14.05 -8.93
N ARG A 355 14.03 -14.25 -8.84
CA ARG A 355 13.01 -13.30 -9.30
C ARG A 355 12.31 -12.73 -8.09
N PHE A 356 12.62 -11.48 -7.74
CA PHE A 356 12.02 -10.85 -6.57
C PHE A 356 10.55 -10.56 -6.79
N HIS A 357 9.78 -10.64 -5.72
CA HIS A 357 8.38 -10.23 -5.79
C HIS A 357 8.29 -8.71 -5.99
N PRO A 358 7.51 -8.18 -6.95
CA PRO A 358 7.43 -6.73 -7.22
C PRO A 358 6.95 -5.88 -6.04
N LEU A 359 6.25 -6.51 -5.08
CA LEU A 359 5.81 -5.88 -3.83
C LEU A 359 6.75 -6.17 -2.65
N CYS A 360 7.89 -6.83 -2.86
CA CYS A 360 8.87 -7.05 -1.80
C CYS A 360 9.67 -5.76 -1.56
N HIS A 361 9.37 -5.08 -0.46
CA HIS A 361 9.99 -3.82 -0.05
C HIS A 361 11.49 -3.95 0.25
N PHE A 362 11.95 -5.15 0.63
CA PHE A 362 13.35 -5.41 0.99
C PHE A 362 14.23 -5.79 -0.21
N SER A 363 13.70 -5.84 -1.44
CA SER A 363 14.47 -6.29 -2.60
C SER A 363 15.77 -5.50 -2.77
N GLN A 364 15.76 -4.19 -2.54
CA GLN A 364 16.95 -3.34 -2.68
C GLN A 364 18.05 -3.64 -1.65
N ASN A 365 17.71 -4.21 -0.49
CA ASN A 365 18.69 -4.60 0.53
C ASN A 365 19.63 -5.70 0.03
N PHE A 366 19.22 -6.46 -0.99
CA PHE A 366 20.03 -7.51 -1.59
C PHE A 366 21.04 -7.00 -2.62
N SER A 367 20.97 -5.71 -3.00
CA SER A 367 21.82 -5.14 -4.06
C SER A 367 23.32 -5.25 -3.80
N GLN A 368 23.73 -5.21 -2.55
CA GLN A 368 25.13 -5.35 -2.13
C GLN A 368 25.49 -6.76 -1.67
N LEU A 369 24.51 -7.66 -1.57
CA LEU A 369 24.68 -9.01 -1.01
C LEU A 369 24.71 -10.09 -2.10
N LEU A 370 24.29 -9.75 -3.32
CA LEU A 370 24.21 -10.64 -4.47
C LEU A 370 25.23 -10.25 -5.53
N ASP A 371 25.71 -11.26 -6.27
CA ASP A 371 26.69 -11.07 -7.35
C ASP A 371 26.04 -10.47 -8.61
N LEU A 372 24.74 -10.70 -8.78
CA LEU A 372 23.87 -9.97 -9.70
C LEU A 372 22.71 -9.37 -8.93
N PHE A 373 22.44 -8.08 -9.14
CA PHE A 373 21.19 -7.45 -8.74
C PHE A 373 20.86 -6.30 -9.68
N GLN A 374 19.77 -6.42 -10.43
CA GLN A 374 19.35 -5.39 -11.37
C GLN A 374 17.83 -5.29 -11.52
N MET A 375 17.37 -4.09 -11.85
CA MET A 375 16.00 -3.89 -12.29
C MET A 375 15.87 -4.45 -13.71
N GLU A 376 15.02 -5.46 -13.88
CA GLU A 376 14.83 -6.14 -15.16
C GLU A 376 13.78 -5.44 -16.02
N ARG A 377 12.63 -5.08 -15.43
CA ARG A 377 11.57 -4.31 -16.11
C ARG A 377 10.59 -3.68 -15.13
N GLU A 378 9.73 -2.82 -15.63
CA GLU A 378 8.52 -2.37 -14.91
C GLU A 378 7.38 -3.37 -15.12
N VAL A 379 6.61 -3.63 -14.07
CA VAL A 379 5.34 -4.38 -14.12
C VAL A 379 4.18 -3.48 -13.75
N ILE A 380 3.01 -3.79 -14.28
CA ILE A 380 1.80 -2.99 -14.08
C ILE A 380 0.95 -3.59 -12.97
N GLU A 381 0.58 -2.77 -12.00
CA GLU A 381 -0.36 -3.12 -10.94
C GLU A 381 -1.71 -2.43 -11.20
N VAL A 382 -2.81 -3.17 -11.12
CA VAL A 382 -4.17 -2.65 -11.32
C VAL A 382 -4.97 -2.85 -10.04
N THR A 383 -5.71 -1.82 -9.61
CA THR A 383 -6.67 -1.97 -8.50
C THR A 383 -7.89 -2.79 -8.94
N THR A 384 -8.33 -3.70 -8.08
CA THR A 384 -9.56 -4.49 -8.29
C THR A 384 -10.81 -3.75 -7.79
N ASN A 385 -10.69 -2.60 -7.11
CA ASN A 385 -11.85 -1.82 -6.69
C ASN A 385 -12.59 -1.29 -7.93
N PRO A 386 -13.87 -1.64 -8.17
CA PRO A 386 -14.56 -1.29 -9.40
C PRO A 386 -14.69 0.22 -9.62
N GLN A 387 -15.04 0.98 -8.57
CA GLN A 387 -15.21 2.43 -8.68
C GLN A 387 -13.90 3.12 -9.06
N THR A 388 -12.82 2.83 -8.33
CA THR A 388 -11.50 3.41 -8.56
C THR A 388 -10.94 3.01 -9.93
N ARG A 389 -11.08 1.72 -10.30
CA ARG A 389 -10.62 1.19 -11.58
C ARG A 389 -11.31 1.88 -12.76
N TRP A 390 -12.63 1.99 -12.74
CA TRP A 390 -13.40 2.61 -13.83
C TRP A 390 -13.16 4.12 -13.96
N GLN A 391 -12.85 4.81 -12.86
CA GLN A 391 -12.45 6.22 -12.86
C GLN A 391 -11.09 6.42 -13.55
N ASN A 392 -10.15 5.50 -13.34
CA ASN A 392 -8.80 5.60 -13.88
C ASN A 392 -8.67 5.13 -15.33
N TYR A 393 -9.64 4.38 -15.87
CA TYR A 393 -9.58 3.89 -17.23
C TYR A 393 -9.73 5.02 -18.28
N PRO A 394 -8.80 5.10 -19.26
CA PRO A 394 -8.99 5.97 -20.42
C PRO A 394 -10.28 5.63 -21.17
N SER A 395 -10.93 6.65 -21.76
CA SER A 395 -12.19 6.47 -22.52
C SER A 395 -12.10 5.38 -23.59
N ARG A 396 -10.96 5.27 -24.28
CA ARG A 396 -10.70 4.23 -25.30
C ARG A 396 -10.76 2.81 -24.71
N ILE A 397 -10.21 2.58 -23.52
CA ILE A 397 -10.26 1.28 -22.84
C ILE A 397 -11.68 0.98 -22.36
N ARG A 398 -12.38 1.96 -21.77
CA ARG A 398 -13.77 1.78 -21.35
C ARG A 398 -14.65 1.32 -22.51
N SER A 399 -14.48 1.90 -23.70
CA SER A 399 -15.22 1.47 -24.90
C SER A 399 -14.89 0.04 -25.33
N LYS A 400 -13.60 -0.36 -25.31
CA LYS A 400 -13.19 -1.74 -25.64
C LYS A 400 -13.72 -2.76 -24.63
N ILE A 401 -13.68 -2.45 -23.34
CA ILE A 401 -14.21 -3.29 -22.27
C ILE A 401 -15.73 -3.47 -22.44
N ARG A 402 -16.48 -2.39 -22.65
CA ARG A 402 -17.93 -2.47 -22.88
C ARG A 402 -18.28 -3.29 -24.11
N LYS A 403 -17.54 -3.12 -25.21
CA LYS A 403 -17.71 -3.95 -26.42
C LYS A 403 -17.49 -5.43 -26.10
N ALA A 404 -16.37 -5.74 -25.44
CA ALA A 404 -16.03 -7.12 -25.05
C ALA A 404 -17.10 -7.75 -24.15
N LEU A 405 -17.56 -7.06 -23.11
CA LEU A 405 -18.57 -7.57 -22.19
C LEU A 405 -19.97 -7.73 -22.82
N ARG A 406 -20.26 -7.02 -23.92
CA ARG A 406 -21.52 -7.13 -24.65
C ARG A 406 -21.52 -8.28 -25.66
N GLU A 407 -20.38 -8.50 -26.32
CA GLU A 407 -20.26 -9.41 -27.46
C GLU A 407 -19.66 -10.77 -27.10
N LEU A 408 -19.00 -10.89 -25.94
CA LEU A 408 -18.37 -12.14 -25.49
C LEU A 408 -19.15 -12.77 -24.34
N SER A 409 -19.29 -14.09 -24.40
CA SER A 409 -19.62 -14.89 -23.23
C SER A 409 -18.32 -15.24 -22.49
N ILE A 410 -18.19 -14.80 -21.25
CA ILE A 410 -16.99 -15.02 -20.43
C ILE A 410 -17.35 -15.84 -19.20
N ASN A 411 -16.76 -17.03 -19.09
CA ASN A 411 -17.03 -17.95 -18.00
C ASN A 411 -15.73 -18.55 -17.45
N GLN A 412 -15.78 -19.04 -16.22
CA GLN A 412 -14.69 -19.87 -15.69
C GLN A 412 -14.66 -21.20 -16.44
N SER A 413 -13.48 -21.60 -16.88
CA SER A 413 -13.22 -22.86 -17.56
C SER A 413 -12.26 -23.71 -16.74
N TYR A 414 -12.36 -25.02 -16.91
CA TYR A 414 -11.45 -26.01 -16.34
C TYR A 414 -10.73 -26.82 -17.44
N ASP A 415 -10.87 -26.39 -18.70
CA ASP A 415 -10.32 -27.09 -19.85
C ASP A 415 -8.84 -26.74 -20.07
N ALA A 416 -7.98 -27.53 -19.42
CA ALA A 416 -6.53 -27.44 -19.56
C ALA A 416 -6.05 -27.72 -21.00
N HIS A 417 -6.76 -28.59 -21.72
CA HIS A 417 -6.37 -29.01 -23.08
C HIS A 417 -6.59 -27.86 -24.07
N GLN A 418 -7.77 -27.24 -24.01
CA GLN A 418 -8.08 -26.08 -24.83
C GLN A 418 -7.16 -24.90 -24.52
N PHE A 419 -6.85 -24.66 -23.23
CA PHE A 419 -5.90 -23.62 -22.85
C PHE A 419 -4.49 -23.90 -23.39
N HIS A 420 -3.98 -25.12 -23.20
CA HIS A 420 -2.66 -25.54 -23.69
C HIS A 420 -2.56 -25.40 -25.21
N TYR A 421 -3.58 -25.84 -25.95
CA TYR A 421 -3.64 -25.68 -27.40
C TYR A 421 -3.56 -24.21 -27.81
N LEU A 422 -4.46 -23.36 -27.29
CA LEU A 422 -4.52 -21.94 -27.65
C LEU A 422 -3.25 -21.18 -27.25
N TYR A 423 -2.70 -21.50 -26.09
CA TYR A 423 -1.46 -20.94 -25.58
C TYR A 423 -0.27 -21.30 -26.48
N THR A 424 -0.15 -22.57 -26.87
CA THR A 424 0.89 -23.04 -27.79
C THR A 424 0.82 -22.31 -29.13
N GLN A 425 -0.37 -22.13 -29.70
CA GLN A 425 -0.54 -21.36 -30.94
C GLN A 425 -0.15 -19.89 -30.75
N THR A 426 -0.50 -19.29 -29.60
CA THR A 426 -0.13 -17.91 -29.28
C THR A 426 1.39 -17.74 -29.14
N MET A 427 2.10 -18.71 -28.54
CA MET A 427 3.56 -18.70 -28.44
C MET A 427 4.24 -18.83 -29.80
N LYS A 428 3.76 -19.74 -30.66
CA LYS A 428 4.24 -19.90 -32.05
C LYS A 428 4.09 -18.61 -32.84
N ARG A 429 2.91 -17.97 -32.80
CA ARG A 429 2.64 -16.70 -33.49
C ARG A 429 3.54 -15.56 -33.03
N ASN A 430 3.96 -15.58 -31.77
CA ASN A 430 4.83 -14.55 -31.19
C ASN A 430 6.34 -14.88 -31.30
N ASN A 431 6.72 -16.00 -31.94
CA ASN A 431 8.10 -16.49 -31.97
C ASN A 431 8.74 -16.54 -30.57
N ALA A 432 8.00 -17.04 -29.58
CA ALA A 432 8.46 -17.10 -28.20
C ALA A 432 9.62 -18.09 -28.05
N GLN A 433 10.51 -17.85 -27.08
CA GLN A 433 11.58 -18.79 -26.74
C GLN A 433 11.05 -20.10 -26.16
N ASN A 434 11.83 -21.18 -26.28
CA ASN A 434 11.50 -22.52 -25.77
C ASN A 434 11.06 -22.54 -24.30
N PHE A 435 11.64 -21.66 -23.46
CA PHE A 435 11.28 -21.53 -22.04
C PHE A 435 9.79 -21.20 -21.80
N TYR A 436 9.11 -20.56 -22.77
CA TYR A 436 7.68 -20.25 -22.67
C TYR A 436 6.76 -21.40 -23.12
N TYR A 437 7.29 -22.54 -23.57
CA TYR A 437 6.48 -23.69 -23.96
C TYR A 437 6.28 -24.63 -22.77
N PHE A 438 5.22 -24.37 -22.00
CA PHE A 438 4.79 -25.22 -20.89
C PHE A 438 4.05 -26.47 -21.40
N ASN A 439 4.26 -27.61 -20.75
CA ASN A 439 3.55 -28.85 -21.08
C ASN A 439 2.09 -28.84 -20.57
N LEU A 440 1.27 -29.78 -21.05
CA LEU A 440 -0.13 -29.89 -20.63
C LEU A 440 -0.28 -30.19 -19.12
N GLU A 441 0.60 -31.03 -18.57
CA GLU A 441 0.57 -31.43 -17.15
C GLU A 441 0.69 -30.23 -16.21
N TYR A 442 1.51 -29.24 -16.57
CA TYR A 442 1.64 -27.97 -15.86
C TYR A 442 0.29 -27.27 -15.69
N PHE A 443 -0.47 -27.11 -16.78
CA PHE A 443 -1.78 -26.47 -16.74
C PHE A 443 -2.81 -27.30 -15.98
N GLN A 444 -2.80 -28.63 -16.15
CA GLN A 444 -3.69 -29.54 -15.41
C GLN A 444 -3.44 -29.49 -13.90
N LYS A 445 -2.19 -29.30 -13.46
CA LYS A 445 -1.87 -29.12 -12.04
C LYS A 445 -2.35 -27.77 -11.52
N LEU A 446 -2.10 -26.68 -12.25
CA LEU A 446 -2.48 -25.33 -11.82
C LEU A 446 -3.99 -25.14 -11.69
N ILE A 447 -4.79 -25.62 -12.65
CA ILE A 447 -6.25 -25.47 -12.64
C ILE A 447 -6.90 -26.15 -11.41
N LYS A 448 -6.23 -27.12 -10.79
CA LYS A 448 -6.70 -27.77 -9.56
C LYS A 448 -6.52 -26.91 -8.31
N PHE A 449 -5.75 -25.82 -8.37
CA PHE A 449 -5.57 -24.95 -7.22
C PHE A 449 -6.83 -24.11 -7.01
N LYS A 450 -7.29 -24.01 -5.76
CA LYS A 450 -8.39 -23.10 -5.41
C LYS A 450 -8.02 -21.64 -5.69
N GLU A 451 -6.73 -21.34 -5.65
CA GLU A 451 -6.11 -20.05 -5.97
C GLU A 451 -5.93 -19.79 -7.48
N CYS A 452 -6.34 -20.71 -8.35
CA CYS A 452 -6.28 -20.55 -9.80
C CYS A 452 -7.66 -20.31 -10.39
N ILE A 453 -7.76 -19.32 -11.29
CA ILE A 453 -8.97 -19.06 -12.07
C ILE A 453 -8.57 -19.00 -13.54
N LEU A 454 -9.07 -19.94 -14.32
CA LEU A 454 -8.98 -19.91 -15.78
C LEU A 454 -10.30 -19.35 -16.32
N LEU A 455 -10.23 -18.24 -17.04
CA LEU A 455 -11.38 -17.66 -17.73
C LEU A 455 -11.29 -17.93 -19.23
N GLU A 456 -12.43 -18.21 -19.83
CA GLU A 456 -12.61 -18.43 -21.26
C GLU A 456 -13.62 -17.43 -21.82
N ALA A 457 -13.24 -16.79 -22.93
CA ALA A 457 -14.08 -15.88 -23.68
C ALA A 457 -14.50 -16.53 -25.01
N LYS A 458 -15.81 -16.58 -25.26
CA LYS A 458 -16.40 -17.12 -26.50
C LYS A 458 -17.17 -16.05 -27.26
N ILE A 459 -17.05 -16.08 -28.59
CA ILE A 459 -17.88 -15.33 -29.54
C ILE A 459 -18.61 -16.34 -30.42
N ASN A 460 -19.94 -16.21 -30.53
CA ASN A 460 -20.78 -17.14 -31.29
C ASN A 460 -20.51 -18.63 -30.97
N GLY A 461 -20.28 -18.94 -29.69
CA GLY A 461 -19.98 -20.30 -29.21
C GLY A 461 -18.53 -20.78 -29.40
N GLN A 462 -17.68 -20.03 -30.12
CA GLN A 462 -16.28 -20.38 -30.37
C GLN A 462 -15.33 -19.63 -29.45
N THR A 463 -14.33 -20.34 -28.90
CA THR A 463 -13.31 -19.77 -28.01
C THR A 463 -12.41 -18.79 -28.75
N CYS A 464 -12.39 -17.54 -28.29
CA CYS A 464 -11.59 -16.46 -28.87
C CYS A 464 -10.42 -16.02 -27.98
N GLY A 465 -10.48 -16.30 -26.68
CA GLY A 465 -9.37 -16.05 -25.77
C GLY A 465 -9.55 -16.74 -24.43
N MET A 466 -8.44 -17.01 -23.76
CA MET A 466 -8.42 -17.58 -22.42
C MET A 466 -7.31 -16.93 -21.59
N ALA A 467 -7.55 -16.76 -20.29
CA ALA A 467 -6.57 -16.20 -19.38
C ALA A 467 -6.60 -16.92 -18.03
N MET A 468 -5.42 -17.30 -17.56
CA MET A 468 -5.18 -17.94 -16.28
C MET A 468 -4.66 -16.90 -15.30
N PHE A 469 -5.34 -16.82 -14.17
CA PHE A 469 -4.98 -15.94 -13.08
C PHE A 469 -4.70 -16.75 -11.82
N LEU A 470 -3.69 -16.32 -11.09
CA LEU A 470 -3.38 -16.84 -9.77
C LEU A 470 -3.69 -15.75 -8.74
N TYR A 471 -3.97 -16.14 -7.50
CA TYR A 471 -4.13 -15.17 -6.42
C TYR A 471 -3.65 -15.73 -5.10
N ASP A 472 -3.37 -14.82 -4.17
CA ASP A 472 -3.20 -15.15 -2.76
C ASP A 472 -4.09 -14.23 -1.92
N ASP A 473 -3.88 -14.25 -0.62
CA ASP A 473 -4.68 -13.47 0.33
C ASP A 473 -4.46 -11.94 0.22
N TYR A 474 -3.60 -11.44 -0.67
CA TYR A 474 -3.33 -10.01 -0.83
C TYR A 474 -3.51 -9.52 -2.26
N THR A 475 -2.88 -10.20 -3.21
CA THR A 475 -2.82 -9.76 -4.59
C THR A 475 -3.19 -10.91 -5.52
N SER A 476 -3.48 -10.54 -6.76
CA SER A 476 -3.65 -11.47 -7.85
C SER A 476 -2.62 -11.22 -8.93
N TYR A 477 -2.50 -12.18 -9.85
CA TYR A 477 -1.50 -12.20 -10.88
C TYR A 477 -2.14 -12.65 -12.18
N TYR A 478 -1.99 -11.85 -13.23
CA TYR A 478 -2.16 -12.36 -14.58
C TYR A 478 -0.99 -13.28 -14.88
N HIS A 479 -1.24 -14.58 -14.83
CA HIS A 479 -0.20 -15.59 -14.94
C HIS A 479 0.14 -15.84 -16.40
N LEU A 480 -0.84 -16.29 -17.18
CA LEU A 480 -0.68 -16.60 -18.60
C LEU A 480 -1.99 -16.33 -19.36
N GLY A 481 -1.92 -16.03 -20.65
CA GLY A 481 -3.10 -15.84 -21.48
C GLY A 481 -2.81 -16.09 -22.95
N ALA A 482 -3.88 -16.37 -23.69
CA ALA A 482 -3.83 -16.82 -25.07
C ALA A 482 -5.05 -16.33 -25.84
N THR A 483 -4.88 -16.06 -27.14
CA THR A 483 -5.95 -15.59 -28.03
C THR A 483 -5.91 -16.33 -29.36
N SER A 484 -7.09 -16.57 -29.94
CA SER A 484 -7.23 -17.18 -31.26
C SER A 484 -7.18 -16.12 -32.37
N ASP A 485 -7.01 -16.56 -33.61
CA ASP A 485 -7.08 -15.67 -34.77
C ASP A 485 -8.51 -15.20 -35.06
N SER A 486 -9.54 -15.92 -34.57
CA SER A 486 -10.94 -15.50 -34.70
C SER A 486 -11.21 -14.18 -33.97
N SER A 487 -10.44 -13.84 -32.93
CA SER A 487 -10.52 -12.52 -32.27
C SER A 487 -10.10 -11.36 -33.18
N ILE A 488 -9.09 -11.59 -34.03
CA ILE A 488 -8.58 -10.61 -35.00
C ILE A 488 -9.62 -10.40 -36.10
N GLN A 489 -10.19 -11.49 -36.62
CA GLN A 489 -11.21 -11.45 -37.68
C GLN A 489 -12.48 -10.71 -37.26
N ASN A 490 -12.90 -10.84 -35.99
CA ASN A 490 -14.10 -10.18 -35.46
C ASN A 490 -13.82 -8.78 -34.86
N ASN A 491 -12.59 -8.27 -34.98
CA ASN A 491 -12.16 -6.98 -34.43
C ASN A 491 -12.58 -6.79 -32.94
N ILE A 492 -12.31 -7.81 -32.13
CA ILE A 492 -12.64 -7.85 -30.70
C ILE A 492 -11.41 -8.17 -29.86
N ASN A 493 -11.28 -7.53 -28.70
CA ASN A 493 -10.18 -7.77 -27.78
C ASN A 493 -10.66 -8.63 -26.60
N PRO A 494 -10.48 -9.96 -26.64
CA PRO A 494 -10.95 -10.84 -25.58
C PRO A 494 -10.26 -10.57 -24.24
N MET A 495 -9.00 -10.12 -24.26
CA MET A 495 -8.25 -9.80 -23.04
C MET A 495 -8.87 -8.65 -22.24
N CYS A 496 -9.46 -7.65 -22.90
CA CYS A 496 -10.19 -6.58 -22.20
C CYS A 496 -11.37 -7.14 -21.38
N GLY A 497 -12.13 -8.08 -21.94
CA GLY A 497 -13.22 -8.74 -21.23
C GLY A 497 -12.70 -9.64 -20.11
N LEU A 498 -11.72 -10.49 -20.41
CA LEU A 498 -11.13 -11.44 -19.45
C LEU A 498 -10.54 -10.72 -18.23
N PHE A 499 -9.81 -9.61 -18.44
CA PHE A 499 -9.28 -8.80 -17.34
C PHE A 499 -10.39 -8.19 -16.49
N GLU A 500 -11.38 -7.53 -17.11
CA GLU A 500 -12.46 -6.91 -16.32
C GLU A 500 -13.29 -7.94 -15.57
N SER A 501 -13.62 -9.09 -16.18
CA SER A 501 -14.28 -10.20 -15.51
C SER A 501 -13.45 -10.73 -14.34
N PHE A 502 -12.15 -10.92 -14.52
CA PHE A 502 -11.28 -11.35 -13.43
C PHE A 502 -11.20 -10.31 -12.30
N PHE A 503 -11.06 -9.02 -12.62
CA PHE A 503 -10.98 -7.97 -11.60
C PHE A 503 -12.26 -7.89 -10.76
N GLN A 504 -13.43 -8.17 -11.35
CA GLN A 504 -14.69 -8.28 -10.61
C GLN A 504 -14.68 -9.49 -9.65
N ILE A 505 -14.20 -10.65 -10.12
CA ILE A 505 -14.04 -11.85 -9.27
C ILE A 505 -13.02 -11.60 -8.14
N ALA A 506 -11.89 -10.97 -8.45
CA ALA A 506 -10.88 -10.63 -7.46
C ALA A 506 -11.44 -9.65 -6.42
N SER A 507 -12.20 -8.63 -6.86
CA SER A 507 -12.88 -7.69 -5.96
C SER A 507 -13.91 -8.37 -5.07
N SER A 508 -14.70 -9.32 -5.58
CA SER A 508 -15.70 -10.03 -4.78
C SER A 508 -15.06 -10.97 -3.75
N LYS A 509 -13.83 -11.42 -4.01
CA LYS A 509 -12.97 -12.14 -3.06
C LYS A 509 -12.19 -11.22 -2.11
N GLY A 510 -12.32 -9.90 -2.23
CA GLY A 510 -11.64 -8.93 -1.38
C GLY A 510 -10.14 -8.75 -1.67
N ILE A 511 -9.64 -9.29 -2.78
CA ILE A 511 -8.29 -9.05 -3.28
C ILE A 511 -8.24 -7.63 -3.83
N GLN A 512 -7.23 -6.82 -3.50
CA GLN A 512 -7.25 -5.37 -3.78
C GLN A 512 -6.50 -4.96 -5.05
N SER A 513 -5.57 -5.79 -5.51
CA SER A 513 -4.78 -5.52 -6.71
C SER A 513 -4.49 -6.77 -7.54
N CYS A 514 -4.12 -6.54 -8.79
CA CYS A 514 -3.68 -7.54 -9.75
C CYS A 514 -2.41 -7.06 -10.45
N ILE A 515 -1.34 -7.86 -10.39
CA ILE A 515 -0.12 -7.63 -11.15
C ILE A 515 -0.31 -8.23 -12.55
N LEU A 516 -0.34 -7.36 -13.56
CA LEU A 516 -0.45 -7.75 -14.96
C LEU A 516 0.89 -8.19 -15.57
N GLY A 517 1.98 -8.05 -14.83
CA GLY A 517 3.34 -8.29 -15.32
C GLY A 517 3.84 -7.18 -16.26
N GLY A 518 4.97 -7.43 -16.90
CA GLY A 518 5.62 -6.50 -17.84
C GLY A 518 5.33 -6.80 -19.31
N GLY A 519 6.12 -6.17 -20.18
CA GLY A 519 6.22 -6.48 -21.61
C GLY A 519 6.98 -7.79 -21.88
N ARG A 520 7.10 -8.15 -23.16
CA ARG A 520 7.94 -9.29 -23.59
C ARG A 520 9.41 -8.94 -23.40
N THR A 521 9.77 -7.71 -23.76
CA THR A 521 11.08 -7.11 -23.55
C THR A 521 11.09 -6.14 -22.36
N SER A 522 12.26 -5.65 -21.99
CA SER A 522 12.44 -4.54 -21.04
C SER A 522 12.16 -3.16 -21.68
N SER A 523 11.89 -3.10 -22.99
CA SER A 523 11.59 -1.85 -23.68
C SER A 523 10.26 -1.23 -23.23
N LYS A 524 10.25 0.09 -23.03
CA LYS A 524 9.04 0.87 -22.74
C LYS A 524 8.08 0.94 -23.93
N GLU A 525 8.54 0.60 -25.12
CA GLU A 525 7.79 0.58 -26.37
C GLU A 525 7.19 -0.80 -26.68
N ASP A 526 7.42 -1.80 -25.81
CA ASP A 526 6.88 -3.14 -25.96
C ASP A 526 5.34 -3.11 -26.06
N SER A 527 4.80 -3.68 -27.14
CA SER A 527 3.37 -3.62 -27.43
C SER A 527 2.50 -4.30 -26.37
N LEU A 528 3.02 -5.36 -25.71
CA LEU A 528 2.31 -6.04 -24.63
C LEU A 528 2.34 -5.18 -23.35
N PHE A 529 3.47 -4.53 -23.06
CA PHE A 529 3.56 -3.57 -21.95
C PHE A 529 2.60 -2.39 -22.17
N LEU A 530 2.63 -1.76 -23.34
CA LEU A 530 1.75 -0.65 -23.70
C LEU A 530 0.28 -1.04 -23.69
N PHE A 531 -0.06 -2.28 -24.07
CA PHE A 531 -1.42 -2.80 -23.92
C PHE A 531 -1.86 -2.83 -22.45
N LYS A 532 -1.07 -3.48 -21.58
CA LYS A 532 -1.38 -3.60 -20.15
C LYS A 532 -1.41 -2.25 -19.43
N LYS A 533 -0.53 -1.32 -19.82
CA LYS A 533 -0.40 0.02 -19.20
C LYS A 533 -1.66 0.86 -19.36
N GLN A 534 -2.49 0.56 -20.36
CA GLN A 534 -3.78 1.23 -20.54
C GLN A 534 -4.79 0.89 -19.41
N PHE A 535 -4.57 -0.17 -18.63
CA PHE A 535 -5.44 -0.56 -17.51
C PHE A 535 -5.06 0.11 -16.19
N SER A 536 -3.83 0.60 -16.04
CA SER A 536 -3.40 1.32 -14.84
C SER A 536 -2.10 2.10 -15.07
N PRO A 537 -1.96 3.32 -14.51
CA PRO A 537 -0.70 4.05 -14.52
C PRO A 537 0.29 3.57 -13.46
N ILE A 538 -0.11 2.67 -12.54
CA ILE A 538 0.73 2.24 -11.42
C ILE A 538 1.76 1.23 -11.91
N LEU A 539 3.04 1.60 -11.75
CA LEU A 539 4.19 0.79 -12.12
C LEU A 539 4.94 0.33 -10.86
N LYS A 540 5.41 -0.91 -10.88
CA LYS A 540 6.28 -1.48 -9.84
C LYS A 540 7.58 -1.99 -10.49
N PRO A 541 8.76 -1.75 -9.88
CA PRO A 541 9.99 -2.32 -10.37
C PRO A 541 10.00 -3.83 -10.12
N PHE A 542 10.43 -4.59 -11.13
CA PHE A 542 10.71 -6.02 -10.99
C PHE A 542 12.22 -6.23 -11.04
N TYR A 543 12.76 -6.76 -9.95
CA TYR A 543 14.19 -7.03 -9.79
C TYR A 543 14.49 -8.50 -10.00
N ILE A 544 15.62 -8.76 -10.63
CA ILE A 544 16.26 -10.07 -10.66
C ILE A 544 17.57 -10.01 -9.89
N GLY A 545 18.00 -11.15 -9.38
CA GLY A 545 19.31 -11.27 -8.77
C GLY A 545 19.93 -12.64 -8.96
N GLY A 546 21.19 -12.76 -8.58
CA GLY A 546 21.92 -14.01 -8.66
C GLY A 546 23.05 -14.08 -7.64
N LYS A 547 23.30 -15.30 -7.16
CA LYS A 547 24.39 -15.59 -6.23
C LYS A 547 25.26 -16.71 -6.80
N ILE A 548 26.57 -16.55 -6.76
CA ILE A 548 27.54 -17.58 -7.12
C ILE A 548 28.09 -18.16 -5.81
N TYR A 549 27.92 -19.47 -5.61
CA TYR A 549 28.40 -20.21 -4.44
C TYR A 549 29.75 -20.90 -4.68
N ASN A 550 30.10 -21.15 -5.95
CA ASN A 550 31.40 -21.67 -6.35
C ASN A 550 31.89 -20.99 -7.63
N GLN A 551 32.79 -20.01 -7.47
CA GLN A 551 33.28 -19.16 -8.56
C GLN A 551 34.06 -19.94 -9.63
N ALA A 552 34.92 -20.88 -9.21
CA ALA A 552 35.79 -21.62 -10.13
C ALA A 552 34.97 -22.50 -11.09
N ILE A 553 34.05 -23.30 -10.54
CA ILE A 553 33.19 -24.19 -11.33
C ILE A 553 32.18 -23.39 -12.17
N TYR A 554 31.65 -22.29 -11.64
CA TYR A 554 30.76 -21.43 -12.39
C TYR A 554 31.46 -20.82 -13.62
N GLN A 555 32.71 -20.39 -13.49
CA GLN A 555 33.50 -19.87 -14.61
C GLN A 555 33.82 -20.96 -15.64
N GLU A 556 34.22 -22.15 -15.20
CA GLU A 556 34.48 -23.30 -16.07
C GLU A 556 33.25 -23.65 -16.92
N LEU A 557 32.09 -23.82 -16.28
CA LEU A 557 30.85 -24.18 -16.97
C LEU A 557 30.31 -23.05 -17.86
N CYS A 558 30.68 -21.80 -17.61
CA CYS A 558 30.29 -20.67 -18.44
C CYS A 558 31.27 -20.38 -19.59
N ALA A 559 32.46 -21.00 -19.61
CA ALA A 559 33.53 -20.66 -20.56
C ALA A 559 33.12 -20.86 -22.02
N ASP A 560 32.33 -21.90 -22.29
CA ASP A 560 31.90 -22.26 -23.64
C ASP A 560 30.67 -21.48 -24.12
N TYR A 561 30.07 -20.62 -23.29
CA TYR A 561 28.79 -19.97 -23.57
C TYR A 561 28.92 -18.46 -23.78
N ASN A 562 28.62 -17.99 -25.00
CA ASN A 562 28.71 -16.57 -25.34
C ASN A 562 27.34 -15.89 -25.36
N ASN A 563 26.71 -15.76 -24.18
CA ASN A 563 25.43 -15.10 -24.02
C ASN A 563 25.38 -14.21 -22.75
N PRO A 564 24.43 -13.26 -22.65
CA PRO A 564 24.38 -12.28 -21.55
C PRO A 564 23.65 -12.78 -20.30
N PHE A 565 23.17 -14.03 -20.26
CA PHE A 565 22.37 -14.55 -19.15
C PHE A 565 23.23 -14.81 -17.91
N PHE A 566 22.63 -14.75 -16.72
CA PHE A 566 23.35 -15.08 -15.49
C PHE A 566 23.69 -16.57 -15.39
N LEU A 567 22.77 -17.45 -15.78
CA LEU A 567 23.02 -18.90 -15.83
C LEU A 567 23.29 -19.33 -17.28
N LYS A 568 24.40 -18.85 -17.86
CA LYS A 568 24.71 -18.95 -19.30
C LYS A 568 24.60 -20.37 -19.86
N TYR A 569 25.09 -21.34 -19.10
CA TYR A 569 25.11 -22.76 -19.46
C TYR A 569 23.71 -23.40 -19.59
N ARG A 570 22.63 -22.71 -19.18
CA ARG A 570 21.25 -23.16 -19.41
C ARG A 570 20.76 -22.87 -20.83
N PHE A 571 21.48 -22.06 -21.60
CA PHE A 571 21.07 -21.59 -22.92
C PHE A 571 22.12 -21.95 -23.96
N ALA A 572 21.72 -22.56 -25.08
CA ALA A 572 22.63 -22.82 -26.20
C ALA A 572 23.06 -21.51 -26.89
N ASP A 573 24.26 -21.48 -27.49
CA ASP A 573 24.91 -20.28 -28.07
C ASP A 573 24.12 -19.54 -29.17
N ASN A 574 23.02 -20.11 -29.67
CA ASN A 574 22.23 -19.55 -30.77
C ASN A 574 20.90 -18.89 -30.35
N LEU A 575 20.81 -18.33 -29.15
CA LEU A 575 19.65 -17.52 -28.74
C LEU A 575 20.01 -16.04 -28.64
N SER A 576 20.07 -15.38 -29.80
CA SER A 576 19.99 -13.93 -29.90
C SER A 576 18.60 -13.45 -29.46
N GLY A 577 18.51 -12.82 -28.29
CA GLY A 577 17.32 -12.10 -27.85
C GLY A 577 17.00 -12.37 -26.39
N GLY A 578 16.95 -11.31 -25.58
CA GLY A 578 16.93 -11.38 -24.12
C GLY A 578 15.69 -12.01 -23.47
N GLY A 579 15.89 -12.42 -22.22
CA GLY A 579 14.87 -12.92 -21.30
C GLY A 579 15.41 -13.93 -20.30
N GLY A 580 15.86 -13.48 -19.12
CA GLY A 580 16.29 -14.36 -18.02
C GLY A 580 17.37 -13.76 -17.15
#